data_AF-A0A094DAQ9-F1
#
_entry.id   AF-A0A094DAQ9-F1
#
_cell.length_a   1.000
_cell.length_b   1.000
_cell.length_c   1.000
_cell.angle_alpha   90.00
_cell.angle_beta   90.00
_cell.angle_gamma   90.00
#
_symmetry.space_group_name_H-M   'P 1'
#
loop_
_entity.id
_entity.type
_entity.pdbx_description
1 polymer ?
#
loop_
_entity_poly.entity_id
_entity_poly.type
_entity_poly.pdbx_seq_one_letter_code
_entity_poly.pdbx_strand_id
1 'polypeptide(L)'
;MPAESTLHQRTLMAWPAASSMYHSQLSAARLEVAAIANAISRFEPVTMFASSADTQGLRSQLNANVSIATMPVEHLWIRDSGPVFATSDGNIHGLDFNFNHWGGKLTLGDDVALARGILALADIPRVDAQVRAEGGGLEVDGDGTLLVTESCLLFLLLR
;
A
#
# COMPACT_ATOMS: atom_id res chain seq x y z
N MET A 1 14.48 -1.44 8.75
CA MET A 1 13.71 -1.75 7.53
C MET A 1 14.67 -2.35 6.53
N PRO A 2 14.39 -3.53 5.94
CA PRO A 2 15.20 -4.07 4.85
C PRO A 2 15.13 -3.19 3.59
N ALA A 3 16.14 -3.24 2.74
CA ALA A 3 16.06 -2.63 1.39
C ALA A 3 15.00 -3.34 0.54
N GLU A 4 14.39 -2.61 -0.40
CA GLU A 4 13.39 -3.16 -1.32
C GLU A 4 13.96 -4.22 -2.29
N SER A 5 15.29 -4.29 -2.44
CA SER A 5 15.94 -5.35 -3.23
C SER A 5 16.12 -6.68 -2.47
N THR A 6 15.73 -6.74 -1.20
CA THR A 6 15.81 -7.97 -0.41
C THR A 6 14.69 -8.95 -0.78
N LEU A 7 14.79 -10.21 -0.34
CA LEU A 7 13.77 -11.20 -0.64
C LEU A 7 12.45 -10.85 0.06
N HIS A 8 11.39 -10.79 -0.73
CA HIS A 8 10.04 -10.53 -0.28
C HIS A 8 9.23 -11.82 -0.15
N GLN A 9 8.28 -11.84 0.78
CA GLN A 9 7.29 -12.91 0.87
C GLN A 9 6.16 -12.70 -0.15
N ARG A 10 5.81 -11.44 -0.43
CA ARG A 10 4.75 -11.03 -1.36
C ARG A 10 4.81 -9.54 -1.64
N THR A 11 4.19 -9.13 -2.75
CA THR A 11 3.84 -7.73 -3.03
C THR A 11 2.38 -7.44 -2.63
N LEU A 12 2.14 -6.27 -2.04
CA LEU A 12 0.80 -5.76 -1.75
C LEU A 12 0.40 -4.71 -2.81
N MET A 13 -0.83 -4.78 -3.29
CA MET A 13 -1.41 -3.84 -4.26
C MET A 13 -2.81 -3.44 -3.82
N ALA A 14 -3.27 -2.26 -4.24
CA ALA A 14 -4.63 -1.78 -4.02
C ALA A 14 -5.37 -1.60 -5.35
N TRP A 15 -6.64 -2.01 -5.36
CA TRP A 15 -7.52 -1.84 -6.50
C TRP A 15 -8.20 -0.48 -6.45
N PRO A 16 -8.20 0.32 -7.54
CA PRO A 16 -8.88 1.60 -7.54
C PRO A 16 -10.40 1.41 -7.49
N ALA A 17 -11.03 1.92 -6.43
CA ALA A 17 -12.48 1.97 -6.29
C ALA A 17 -13.09 2.96 -7.29
N ALA A 18 -14.40 2.84 -7.53
CA ALA A 18 -15.10 3.72 -8.46
C ALA A 18 -15.06 5.21 -8.05
N SER A 19 -14.91 5.50 -6.75
CA SER A 19 -14.77 6.85 -6.20
C SER A 19 -13.38 7.47 -6.43
N SER A 20 -12.36 6.68 -6.73
CA SER A 20 -10.95 7.12 -6.72
C SER A 20 -10.54 8.01 -7.89
N MET A 21 -11.31 8.00 -8.98
CA MET A 21 -11.00 8.75 -10.20
C MET A 21 -12.22 8.91 -11.10
N TYR A 22 -12.08 9.70 -12.16
CA TYR A 22 -13.12 9.87 -13.16
C TYR A 22 -13.48 8.53 -13.84
N HIS A 23 -14.79 8.32 -14.03
CA HIS A 23 -15.32 7.10 -14.64
C HIS A 23 -14.71 6.78 -16.01
N SER A 24 -14.39 7.81 -16.80
CA SER A 24 -13.74 7.67 -18.11
C SER A 24 -12.32 7.10 -18.05
N GLN A 25 -11.65 7.19 -16.90
CA GLN A 25 -10.28 6.70 -16.69
C GLN A 25 -10.24 5.37 -15.93
N LEU A 26 -11.27 5.10 -15.13
CA LEU A 26 -11.31 3.95 -14.22
C LEU A 26 -11.06 2.62 -14.91
N SER A 27 -11.73 2.35 -16.04
CA SER A 27 -11.58 1.09 -16.77
C SER A 27 -10.14 0.89 -17.26
N ALA A 28 -9.51 1.94 -17.79
CA ALA A 28 -8.12 1.87 -18.24
C ALA A 28 -7.17 1.66 -17.05
N ALA A 29 -7.35 2.41 -15.97
CA ALA A 29 -6.53 2.26 -14.76
C ALA A 29 -6.62 0.85 -14.15
N ARG A 30 -7.82 0.25 -14.11
CA ARG A 30 -8.05 -1.11 -13.64
C ARG A 30 -7.33 -2.16 -14.49
N LEU A 31 -7.35 -2.00 -15.82
CA LEU A 31 -6.62 -2.88 -16.72
C LEU A 31 -5.11 -2.79 -16.49
N GLU A 32 -4.56 -1.60 -16.29
CA GLU A 32 -3.14 -1.40 -16.00
C GLU A 32 -2.75 -1.98 -14.63
N VAL A 33 -3.54 -1.74 -13.58
CA VAL A 33 -3.31 -2.30 -12.24
C VAL A 33 -3.33 -3.83 -12.29
N ALA A 34 -4.27 -4.43 -13.03
CA ALA A 34 -4.31 -5.87 -13.23
C ALA A 34 -3.09 -6.38 -14.01
N ALA A 35 -2.66 -5.66 -15.06
CA ALA A 35 -1.48 -6.02 -15.84
C ALA A 35 -0.19 -6.02 -14.99
N ILE A 36 -0.01 -5.00 -14.14
CA ILE A 36 1.10 -4.90 -13.19
C ILE A 36 1.06 -6.07 -12.20
N ALA A 37 -0.09 -6.31 -11.56
CA ALA A 37 -0.25 -7.41 -10.61
C ALA A 37 0.10 -8.77 -11.25
N ASN A 38 -0.39 -9.01 -12.46
CA ASN A 38 -0.14 -10.23 -13.22
C ASN A 38 1.33 -10.37 -13.65
N ALA A 39 2.02 -9.26 -13.90
CA ALA A 39 3.43 -9.26 -14.24
C ALA A 39 4.30 -9.60 -13.02
N ILE A 40 4.01 -8.99 -11.87
CA ILE A 40 4.69 -9.26 -10.60
C ILE A 40 4.42 -10.69 -10.14
N SER A 41 3.19 -11.19 -10.36
CA SER A 41 2.77 -12.53 -9.92
C SER A 41 3.56 -13.70 -10.53
N ARG A 42 4.40 -13.42 -11.55
CA ARG A 42 5.31 -14.41 -12.14
C ARG A 42 6.58 -14.63 -11.30
N PHE A 43 6.89 -13.70 -10.41
CA PHE A 43 8.12 -13.70 -9.60
C PHE A 43 7.83 -13.92 -8.12
N GLU A 44 6.70 -13.42 -7.62
CA GLU A 44 6.29 -13.60 -6.22
C GLU A 44 4.76 -13.56 -6.06
N PRO A 45 4.21 -14.04 -4.95
CA PRO A 45 2.78 -13.88 -4.65
C PRO A 45 2.38 -12.40 -4.57
N VAL A 46 1.18 -12.08 -5.07
CA VAL A 46 0.60 -10.72 -4.95
C VAL A 46 -0.68 -10.79 -4.13
N THR A 47 -0.89 -9.83 -3.23
CA THR A 47 -2.20 -9.61 -2.59
C THR A 47 -2.79 -8.31 -3.10
N MET A 48 -3.91 -8.41 -3.82
CA MET A 48 -4.71 -7.27 -4.27
C MET A 48 -5.80 -6.98 -3.23
N PHE A 49 -5.71 -5.84 -2.56
CA PHE A 49 -6.77 -5.34 -1.71
C PHE A 49 -7.81 -4.61 -2.53
N ALA A 50 -9.08 -4.89 -2.31
CA ALA A 50 -10.18 -4.28 -3.05
C ALA A 50 -11.41 -4.07 -2.15
N SER A 51 -12.19 -3.03 -2.47
CA SER A 51 -13.48 -2.79 -1.82
C SER A 51 -14.42 -3.98 -2.05
N SER A 52 -15.35 -4.21 -1.12
CA SER A 52 -16.35 -5.28 -1.26
C SER A 52 -17.13 -5.18 -2.58
N ALA A 53 -17.45 -3.96 -3.00
CA ALA A 53 -18.14 -3.68 -4.27
C ALA A 53 -17.35 -4.08 -5.51
N ASP A 54 -16.02 -4.10 -5.43
CA ASP A 54 -15.13 -4.36 -6.56
C ASP A 54 -14.60 -5.79 -6.61
N THR A 55 -14.68 -6.54 -5.50
CA THR A 55 -14.23 -7.94 -5.48
C THR A 55 -14.97 -8.82 -6.49
N GLN A 56 -16.23 -8.48 -6.80
CA GLN A 56 -17.02 -9.19 -7.79
C GLN A 56 -16.48 -8.91 -9.20
N GLY A 57 -15.95 -9.94 -9.86
CA GLY A 57 -15.42 -9.84 -11.22
C GLY A 57 -13.95 -9.41 -11.32
N LEU A 58 -13.31 -9.03 -10.21
CA LEU A 58 -11.87 -8.79 -10.17
C LEU A 58 -11.07 -10.05 -10.51
N ARG A 59 -11.57 -11.22 -10.08
CA ARG A 59 -10.89 -12.50 -10.29
C ARG A 59 -10.59 -12.82 -11.76
N SER A 60 -11.48 -12.46 -12.69
CA SER A 60 -11.30 -12.75 -14.13
C SER A 60 -10.19 -11.92 -14.78
N GLN A 61 -9.74 -10.85 -14.13
CA GLN A 61 -8.68 -9.96 -14.61
C GLN A 61 -7.30 -10.31 -14.04
N LEU A 62 -7.25 -11.19 -13.04
CA LEU A 62 -6.06 -11.46 -12.25
C LEU A 62 -5.66 -12.93 -12.34
N ASN A 63 -4.35 -13.19 -12.49
CA ASN A 63 -3.74 -14.51 -12.50
C ASN A 63 -3.98 -15.26 -11.17
N ALA A 64 -3.94 -16.60 -11.21
CA ALA A 64 -4.17 -17.45 -10.04
C ALA A 64 -3.24 -17.15 -8.85
N ASN A 65 -2.01 -16.69 -9.11
CA ASN A 65 -1.04 -16.34 -8.07
C ASN A 65 -1.23 -14.93 -7.46
N VAL A 66 -2.29 -14.22 -7.86
CA VAL A 66 -2.73 -12.97 -7.23
C VAL A 66 -3.91 -13.31 -6.32
N SER A 67 -3.74 -13.19 -5.01
CA SER A 67 -4.81 -13.31 -4.02
C SER A 67 -5.61 -12.02 -3.94
N ILE A 68 -6.90 -12.12 -3.64
CA ILE A 68 -7.79 -10.96 -3.45
C ILE A 68 -8.19 -10.91 -1.98
N ALA A 69 -8.01 -9.76 -1.33
CA ALA A 69 -8.43 -9.52 0.03
C ALA A 69 -9.41 -8.35 0.08
N THR A 70 -10.56 -8.56 0.71
CA THR A 70 -11.58 -7.52 0.86
C THR A 70 -11.20 -6.56 1.98
N MET A 71 -11.12 -5.27 1.68
CA MET A 71 -10.83 -4.22 2.66
C MET A 71 -11.44 -2.90 2.17
N PRO A 72 -11.84 -1.97 3.06
CA PRO A 72 -12.26 -0.64 2.64
C PRO A 72 -11.02 0.13 2.11
N VAL A 73 -10.77 -0.02 0.80
CA VAL A 73 -9.73 0.67 0.06
C VAL A 73 -10.40 1.50 -1.02
N GLU A 74 -9.97 2.75 -1.15
CA GLU A 74 -10.49 3.66 -2.15
C GLU A 74 -9.48 3.83 -3.28
N HIS A 75 -8.26 4.24 -2.96
CA HIS A 75 -7.25 4.55 -3.96
C HIS A 75 -6.23 3.41 -4.15
N LEU A 76 -5.61 3.39 -5.34
CA LEU A 76 -4.62 2.36 -5.72
C LEU A 76 -3.23 2.53 -5.07
N TRP A 77 -3.02 3.58 -4.28
CA TRP A 77 -1.70 4.03 -3.80
C TRP A 77 -1.25 3.34 -2.51
N ILE A 78 -1.27 2.01 -2.47
CA ILE A 78 -0.88 1.24 -1.27
C ILE A 78 0.56 1.46 -0.84
N ARG A 79 1.44 1.92 -1.76
CA ARG A 79 2.80 2.36 -1.44
C ARG A 79 2.80 3.45 -0.35
N ASP A 80 1.77 4.28 -0.34
CA ASP A 80 1.69 5.45 0.54
C ASP A 80 0.78 5.20 1.74
N SER A 81 -0.34 4.50 1.53
CA SER A 81 -1.35 4.25 2.58
C SER A 81 -1.20 2.90 3.30
N GLY A 82 -0.42 1.98 2.75
CA GLY A 82 -0.15 0.66 3.32
C GLY A 82 0.92 0.68 4.41
N PRO A 83 1.12 -0.45 5.10
CA PRO A 83 2.15 -0.54 6.11
C PRO A 83 3.54 -0.62 5.46
N VAL A 84 4.53 -0.06 6.14
CA VAL A 84 5.94 -0.25 5.76
C VAL A 84 6.56 -1.28 6.71
N PHE A 85 7.11 -2.35 6.17
CA PHE A 85 7.59 -3.46 6.99
C PHE A 85 9.02 -3.25 7.50
N ALA A 86 9.23 -3.58 8.76
CA ALA A 86 10.53 -3.59 9.41
C ALA A 86 10.74 -4.91 10.15
N THR A 87 12.00 -5.27 10.39
CA THR A 87 12.37 -6.42 11.20
C THR A 87 13.08 -5.96 12.47
N SER A 88 12.73 -6.56 13.61
CA SER A 88 13.41 -6.39 14.90
C SER A 88 13.47 -7.74 15.58
N ASP A 89 14.65 -8.13 16.08
CA ASP A 89 14.84 -9.39 16.82
C ASP A 89 14.31 -10.64 16.07
N GLY A 90 14.43 -10.64 14.74
CA GLY A 90 13.95 -11.71 13.86
C GLY A 90 12.43 -11.71 13.59
N ASN A 91 11.68 -10.77 14.17
CA ASN A 91 10.23 -10.64 13.97
C ASN A 91 9.90 -9.51 12.99
N ILE A 92 8.83 -9.70 12.22
CA ILE A 92 8.29 -8.66 11.34
C ILE A 92 7.36 -7.74 12.13
N HIS A 93 7.48 -6.44 11.86
CA HIS A 93 6.62 -5.38 12.34
C HIS A 93 6.13 -4.56 11.16
N GLY A 94 4.93 -4.00 11.28
CA GLY A 94 4.40 -3.03 10.32
C GLY A 94 4.37 -1.64 10.90
N LEU A 95 5.05 -0.70 10.25
CA LEU A 95 4.97 0.71 10.55
C LEU A 95 3.70 1.28 9.93
N ASP A 96 2.89 1.94 10.76
CA ASP A 96 1.77 2.78 10.35
C ASP A 96 2.19 4.24 10.47
N PHE A 97 2.37 4.88 9.32
CA PHE A 97 2.82 6.27 9.19
C PHE A 97 1.67 7.29 9.23
N ASN A 98 0.46 6.90 9.67
CA ASN A 98 -0.65 7.82 9.86
C ASN A 98 -0.99 8.62 8.58
N PHE A 99 -1.13 7.92 7.45
CA PHE A 99 -1.43 8.48 6.13
C PHE A 99 -2.60 9.48 6.20
N ASN A 100 -2.44 10.62 5.52
CA ASN A 100 -3.41 11.73 5.56
C ASN A 100 -3.76 12.29 4.17
N HIS A 101 -3.65 11.49 3.11
CA HIS A 101 -3.90 11.92 1.73
C HIS A 101 -2.96 13.04 1.26
N TRP A 102 -1.65 12.82 1.43
CA TRP A 102 -0.56 13.72 0.99
C TRP A 102 -0.73 15.15 1.49
N GLY A 103 -1.01 15.32 2.79
CA GLY A 103 -1.29 16.60 3.43
C GLY A 103 -2.71 17.11 3.22
N GLY A 104 -3.68 16.21 3.12
CA GLY A 104 -5.11 16.54 2.97
C GLY A 104 -5.48 17.05 1.58
N LYS A 105 -4.76 16.62 0.53
CA LYS A 105 -5.12 16.95 -0.87
C LYS A 105 -6.45 16.36 -1.27
N LEU A 106 -6.81 15.23 -0.66
CA LEU A 106 -8.12 14.61 -0.77
C LEU A 106 -8.81 14.68 0.59
N THR A 107 -10.15 14.65 0.57
CA THR A 107 -10.94 14.44 1.79
C THR A 107 -10.57 13.12 2.42
N LEU A 108 -10.61 13.05 3.76
CA LEU A 108 -10.38 11.81 4.48
C LEU A 108 -11.32 10.72 3.97
N GLY A 109 -10.74 9.57 3.65
CA GLY A 109 -11.41 8.36 3.17
C GLY A 109 -10.77 7.14 3.82
N ASP A 110 -11.25 5.95 3.47
CA ASP A 110 -10.92 4.70 4.18
C ASP A 110 -9.42 4.34 4.15
N ASP A 111 -8.67 4.84 3.16
CA ASP A 111 -7.24 4.58 2.99
C ASP A 111 -6.39 4.99 4.21
N VAL A 112 -6.86 5.92 5.05
CA VAL A 112 -6.12 6.32 6.28
C VAL A 112 -6.04 5.21 7.32
N ALA A 113 -6.92 4.20 7.23
CA ALA A 113 -6.93 3.04 8.12
C ALA A 113 -6.30 1.80 7.46
N LEU A 114 -5.81 1.91 6.23
CA LEU A 114 -5.39 0.77 5.41
C LEU A 114 -4.22 0.02 6.03
N ALA A 115 -3.17 0.74 6.46
CA ALA A 115 -2.03 0.14 7.16
C ALA A 115 -2.47 -0.69 8.38
N ARG A 116 -3.30 -0.12 9.26
CA ARG A 116 -3.84 -0.81 10.43
C ARG A 116 -4.66 -2.05 10.05
N GLY A 117 -5.51 -1.95 9.03
CA GLY A 117 -6.34 -3.05 8.54
C GLY A 117 -5.51 -4.21 8.00
N ILE A 118 -4.49 -3.92 7.19
CA ILE A 118 -3.58 -4.94 6.62
C ILE A 118 -2.84 -5.67 7.74
N LEU A 119 -2.31 -4.95 8.72
CA LEU A 119 -1.54 -5.54 9.80
C LEU A 119 -2.40 -6.40 10.72
N ALA A 120 -3.63 -5.96 11.02
CA ALA A 120 -4.59 -6.76 11.77
C ALA A 120 -5.00 -8.04 11.00
N LEU A 121 -5.22 -7.94 9.69
CA LEU A 121 -5.56 -9.10 8.86
C LEU A 121 -4.41 -10.12 8.79
N ALA A 122 -3.17 -9.65 8.79
CA ALA A 122 -1.98 -10.48 8.67
C ALA A 122 -1.43 -10.98 10.03
N ASP A 123 -2.05 -10.60 11.15
CA ASP A 123 -1.54 -10.84 12.51
C ASP A 123 -0.09 -10.34 12.71
N ILE A 124 0.22 -9.17 12.14
CA ILE A 124 1.54 -8.54 12.25
C ILE A 124 1.48 -7.40 13.28
N PRO A 125 2.41 -7.35 14.26
CA PRO A 125 2.49 -6.26 15.21
C PRO A 125 2.57 -4.88 14.55
N ARG A 126 1.61 -4.01 14.86
CA ARG A 126 1.58 -2.61 14.42
C ARG A 126 2.45 -1.74 15.30
N VAL A 127 3.32 -0.95 14.68
CA VAL A 127 4.05 0.16 15.29
C VAL A 127 3.42 1.46 14.78
N ASP A 128 2.87 2.24 15.70
CA ASP A 128 2.38 3.58 15.39
C ASP A 128 3.58 4.55 15.35
N ALA A 129 3.93 5.05 14.17
CA ALA A 129 5.19 5.76 13.96
C ALA A 129 5.26 7.14 14.65
N GLN A 130 4.15 7.65 15.20
CA GLN A 130 4.04 9.00 15.80
C GLN A 130 4.46 10.16 14.85
N VAL A 131 4.55 9.87 13.55
CA VAL A 131 4.82 10.81 12.47
C VAL A 131 3.81 10.59 11.35
N ARG A 132 3.54 11.64 10.57
CA ARG A 132 2.85 11.55 9.29
C ARG A 132 3.86 11.49 8.16
N ALA A 133 3.81 10.40 7.41
CA ALA A 133 4.62 10.18 6.22
C ALA A 133 3.91 9.21 5.28
N GLU A 134 4.44 9.06 4.07
CA GLU A 134 4.05 8.00 3.14
C GLU A 134 5.23 7.09 2.85
N GLY A 135 4.97 5.79 2.63
CA GLY A 135 6.00 4.82 2.28
C GLY A 135 6.71 5.16 0.95
N GLY A 136 6.06 5.84 0.01
CA GLY A 136 6.70 6.32 -1.22
C GLY A 136 7.57 7.56 -1.06
N GLY A 137 7.54 8.21 0.11
CA GLY A 137 8.35 9.39 0.42
C GLY A 137 9.74 9.08 1.00
N LEU A 138 10.07 7.79 1.15
CA LEU A 138 11.25 7.30 1.84
C LEU A 138 11.86 6.09 1.10
N GLU A 139 13.18 6.00 1.14
CA GLU A 139 13.95 4.88 0.57
C GLU A 139 15.06 4.49 1.56
N VAL A 140 15.31 3.20 1.76
CA VAL A 140 16.32 2.71 2.72
C VAL A 140 17.26 1.72 2.07
N ASP A 141 18.53 1.74 2.48
CA ASP A 141 19.53 0.78 2.01
C ASP A 141 19.58 -0.52 2.82
N GLY A 142 18.88 -0.58 3.95
CA GLY A 142 18.90 -1.72 4.87
C GLY A 142 20.07 -1.74 5.86
N ASP A 143 21.04 -0.83 5.71
CA ASP A 143 22.30 -0.76 6.46
C ASP A 143 22.42 0.52 7.31
N GLY A 144 21.29 1.20 7.53
CA GLY A 144 21.19 2.36 8.42
C GLY A 144 21.12 3.70 7.70
N THR A 145 21.02 3.72 6.36
CA THR A 145 20.82 4.93 5.59
C THR A 145 19.36 5.07 5.14
N LEU A 146 18.83 6.29 5.30
CA LEU A 146 17.51 6.68 4.84
C LEU A 146 17.64 7.87 3.89
N LEU A 147 17.09 7.74 2.69
CA LEU A 147 16.93 8.82 1.73
C LEU A 147 15.49 9.32 1.76
N VAL A 148 15.33 10.63 1.92
CA VAL A 148 14.03 11.33 1.93
C VAL A 148 14.18 12.67 1.22
N THR A 149 13.05 13.29 0.86
CA THR A 149 13.04 14.67 0.36
C THR A 149 12.44 15.60 1.40
N GLU A 150 13.11 16.72 1.67
CA GLU A 150 12.60 17.75 2.60
C GLU A 150 11.22 18.25 2.18
N SER A 151 11.01 18.43 0.87
CA SER A 151 9.73 18.89 0.28
C SER A 151 8.55 17.97 0.59
N CYS A 152 8.81 16.68 0.82
CA CYS A 152 7.78 15.72 1.19
C CYS A 152 7.63 15.67 2.72
N LEU A 153 8.71 15.33 3.43
CA LEU A 153 8.64 15.02 4.85
C LEU A 153 8.30 16.23 5.73
N LEU A 154 8.91 17.39 5.47
CA LEU A 154 8.61 18.61 6.24
C LEU A 154 7.21 19.13 5.97
N PHE A 155 6.70 18.95 4.75
CA PHE A 155 5.33 19.36 4.40
C PHE A 155 4.28 18.57 5.19
N LEU A 156 4.53 17.29 5.47
CA LEU A 156 3.61 16.40 6.17
C LEU A 156 3.74 16.50 7.69
N LEU A 157 4.97 16.64 8.21
CA LEU A 157 5.20 16.81 9.65
C LEU A 157 4.51 18.04 10.25
N LEU A 158 4.34 19.09 9.46
CA LEU A 158 3.79 20.37 9.89
C LEU A 158 2.26 20.47 9.77
N ARG A 159 1.56 19.40 9.36
CA ARG A 159 0.11 19.36 9.14
C ARG A 159 -0.51 18.16 9.83
#